data_AF-A0AAU9AHR9-F1
#
_entry.id   AF-A0AAU9AHR9-F1
#
_cell.length_a   1.000
_cell.length_b   1.000
_cell.length_c   1.000
_cell.angle_alpha   90.00
_cell.angle_beta   90.00
_cell.angle_gamma   90.00
#
_symmetry.space_group_name_H-M   'P 1'
#
loop_
_entity.id
_entity.type
_entity.pdbx_description
1 polymer ?
#
loop_
_entity_poly.entity_id
_entity_poly.type
_entity_poly.pdbx_seq_one_letter_code
_entity_poly.pdbx_strand_id
1 'polypeptide(L)'
;MGYEYDALPDDPAAYRRRRAALIEAVAALPSVCRRVGERELWLRDPAGPAEGWDEAQLVFGDDCVRLACMTPLSAAVRADLRALPQLLGGARFVDDDGEAAAF
;
A
#
# COMPACT_ATOMS: atom_id res chain seq x y z
N MET A 1 -10.97 0.89 -16.03
CA MET A 1 -10.84 -0.19 -15.02
C MET A 1 -9.50 0.03 -14.35
N GLY A 2 -9.49 0.28 -13.04
CA GLY A 2 -8.26 0.30 -12.25
C GLY A 2 -8.03 -1.08 -11.61
N TYR A 3 -6.97 -1.20 -10.83
CA TYR A 3 -6.67 -2.35 -10.00
C TYR A 3 -6.84 -1.96 -8.54
N GLU A 4 -7.51 -2.80 -7.76
CA GLU A 4 -7.72 -2.60 -6.33
C GLU A 4 -7.24 -3.84 -5.58
N TYR A 5 -6.60 -3.62 -4.44
CA TYR A 5 -6.11 -4.67 -3.57
C TYR A 5 -6.30 -4.29 -2.11
N ASP A 6 -6.62 -5.27 -1.26
CA ASP A 6 -6.66 -5.09 0.18
C ASP A 6 -5.55 -5.94 0.83
N ALA A 7 -4.66 -5.29 1.57
CA ALA A 7 -3.78 -5.96 2.52
C ALA A 7 -4.54 -6.21 3.83
N LEU A 8 -4.77 -7.48 4.13
CA LEU A 8 -5.46 -7.97 5.31
C LEU A 8 -4.42 -8.39 6.36
N PRO A 9 -4.23 -7.63 7.45
CA PRO A 9 -3.32 -8.00 8.53
C PRO A 9 -3.78 -9.30 9.23
N ASP A 10 -2.82 -10.12 9.65
CA ASP A 10 -3.13 -11.39 10.34
C ASP A 10 -3.74 -11.16 11.74
N ASP A 11 -3.37 -10.07 12.40
CA ASP A 11 -3.96 -9.61 13.68
C ASP A 11 -4.48 -8.15 13.52
N PRO A 12 -5.79 -7.98 13.23
CA PRO A 12 -6.40 -6.66 13.10
C PRO A 12 -6.31 -5.81 14.37
N ALA A 13 -6.34 -6.42 15.57
CA ALA A 13 -6.26 -5.68 16.83
C ALA A 13 -4.84 -5.16 17.10
N ALA A 14 -3.80 -5.94 16.77
CA ALA A 14 -2.42 -5.46 16.80
C ALA A 14 -2.18 -4.38 15.75
N TYR A 15 -2.70 -4.56 14.53
CA TYR A 15 -2.66 -3.55 13.47
C TYR A 15 -3.25 -2.22 13.92
N ARG A 16 -4.49 -2.20 14.44
CA ARG A 16 -5.16 -0.97 14.91
C ARG A 16 -4.33 -0.22 15.96
N ARG A 17 -3.74 -0.94 16.91
CA ARG A 17 -2.88 -0.35 17.96
C ARG A 17 -1.60 0.27 17.40
N ARG A 18 -1.04 -0.30 16.34
CA ARG A 18 0.24 0.12 15.75
C ARG A 18 0.09 1.02 14.53
N ARG A 19 -1.13 1.18 13.99
CA ARG A 19 -1.40 1.80 12.69
C ARG A 19 -0.69 3.13 12.48
N ALA A 20 -0.72 4.04 13.45
CA ALA A 20 -0.03 5.34 13.32
C ALA A 20 1.48 5.16 13.09
N ALA A 21 2.14 4.32 13.89
CA ALA A 21 3.57 4.03 13.73
C ALA A 21 3.87 3.27 12.42
N LEU A 22 2.95 2.41 11.97
CA LEU A 22 3.07 1.70 10.70
C LEU A 22 3.01 2.68 9.51
N ILE A 23 2.10 3.65 9.55
CA ILE A 23 2.00 4.68 8.50
C ILE A 23 3.31 5.47 8.42
N GLU A 24 3.90 5.86 9.55
CA GLU A 24 5.20 6.55 9.55
C GLU A 24 6.32 5.67 8.98
N ALA A 25 6.33 4.37 9.30
CA ALA A 25 7.32 3.44 8.76
C ALA A 25 7.17 3.28 7.23
N VAL A 26 5.94 3.17 6.75
CA VAL A 26 5.63 3.05 5.31
C VAL A 26 5.92 4.36 4.58
N ALA A 27 5.67 5.51 5.21
CA ALA A 27 5.96 6.83 4.65
C ALA A 27 7.47 7.05 4.36
N ALA A 28 8.35 6.23 4.95
CA ALA A 28 9.78 6.25 4.69
C ALA A 28 10.20 5.40 3.47
N LEU A 29 9.27 4.71 2.80
CA LEU A 29 9.58 3.89 1.63
C LEU A 29 9.92 4.76 0.41
N PRO A 30 10.87 4.33 -0.45
CA PRO A 30 11.32 5.11 -1.61
C PRO A 30 10.22 5.49 -2.60
N SER A 31 9.20 4.65 -2.78
CA SER A 31 8.09 4.93 -3.69
C SER A 31 7.10 5.97 -3.14
N VAL A 32 7.13 6.32 -1.85
CA VAL A 32 6.19 7.30 -1.30
C VAL A 32 6.51 8.70 -1.83
N CYS A 33 5.61 9.26 -2.63
CA CYS A 33 5.77 10.58 -3.24
C CYS A 33 4.95 11.67 -2.54
N ARG A 34 3.84 11.30 -1.88
CA ARG A 34 2.92 12.24 -1.23
C ARG A 34 2.18 11.59 -0.07
N ARG A 35 1.88 12.38 0.95
CA ARG A 35 0.97 12.04 2.06
C ARG A 35 -0.25 12.96 2.03
N VAL A 36 -1.44 12.38 2.21
CA VAL A 36 -2.70 13.12 2.30
C VAL A 36 -3.34 12.81 3.65
N GLY A 37 -3.36 13.79 4.55
CA GLY A 37 -3.86 13.58 5.90
C GLY A 37 -3.11 12.49 6.68
N GLU A 38 -3.82 11.83 7.59
CA GLU A 38 -3.20 10.91 8.56
C GLU A 38 -3.08 9.47 8.06
N ARG A 39 -3.90 9.06 7.07
CA ARG A 39 -4.12 7.65 6.72
C ARG A 39 -3.89 7.33 5.24
N GLU A 40 -3.43 8.28 4.44
CA GLU A 40 -3.31 8.08 3.00
C GLU A 40 -1.91 8.47 2.52
N LEU A 41 -1.31 7.54 1.76
CA LEU A 41 -0.01 7.69 1.11
C LEU A 41 -0.19 7.44 -0.38
N TRP A 42 0.58 8.16 -1.19
CA TRP A 42 0.65 7.97 -2.63
C TRP A 42 2.02 7.43 -2.98
N LEU A 43 2.03 6.41 -3.83
CA LEU A 43 3.20 5.71 -4.29
C LEU A 43 3.42 6.00 -5.77
N ARG A 44 4.67 6.17 -6.17
CA ARG A 44 5.07 6.32 -7.57
C ARG A 44 6.46 5.71 -7.77
N ASP A 45 6.76 5.35 -9.01
CA ASP A 45 8.13 4.99 -9.37
C ASP A 45 9.07 6.20 -9.23
N PRO A 46 10.13 6.12 -8.40
CA PRO A 46 11.09 7.23 -8.24
C PRO A 46 11.93 7.50 -9.49
N ALA A 47 12.04 6.53 -10.41
CA ALA A 47 12.71 6.69 -11.70
C ALA A 47 11.72 7.05 -12.84
N GLY A 48 10.41 7.08 -12.53
CA GLY A 48 9.35 7.41 -13.46
C GLY A 48 9.11 8.92 -13.64
N PRO A 49 8.14 9.30 -14.49
CA PRO A 49 7.71 10.68 -14.62
C PRO A 49 7.15 11.24 -13.29
N ALA A 50 7.24 12.56 -13.11
CA ALA A 50 6.88 13.21 -11.85
C ALA A 50 5.37 13.40 -11.63
N GLU A 51 4.54 13.21 -12.65
CA GLU A 51 3.08 13.31 -12.59
C GLU A 51 2.47 12.38 -13.65
N GLY A 52 1.35 11.74 -13.32
CA GLY A 52 0.72 10.79 -14.24
C GLY A 52 -0.35 9.92 -13.60
N TRP A 53 -0.91 9.04 -14.42
CA TRP A 53 -1.92 8.05 -14.02
C TRP A 53 -1.31 6.82 -13.34
N ASP A 54 0.01 6.81 -13.20
CA ASP A 54 0.86 5.72 -12.69
C ASP A 54 1.01 5.73 -11.17
N GLU A 55 0.48 6.75 -10.50
CA GLU A 55 0.45 6.78 -9.04
C GLU A 55 -0.52 5.73 -8.49
N ALA A 56 -0.12 5.11 -7.38
CA ALA A 56 -0.96 4.22 -6.60
C ALA A 56 -1.32 4.86 -5.26
N GLN A 57 -2.57 4.75 -4.86
CA GLN A 57 -3.07 5.26 -3.59
C GLN A 57 -3.08 4.12 -2.57
N LEU A 58 -2.53 4.38 -1.39
CA LEU A 58 -2.50 3.47 -0.25
C LEU A 58 -3.27 4.09 0.93
N VAL A 59 -4.38 3.49 1.32
CA VAL A 59 -5.29 3.98 2.38
C VAL A 59 -5.33 3.02 3.55
N PHE A 60 -4.93 3.50 4.73
CA PHE A 60 -4.89 2.71 5.97
C PHE A 60 -6.25 2.76 6.68
N GLY A 61 -7.07 1.74 6.45
CA GLY A 61 -8.37 1.55 7.09
C GLY A 61 -8.26 1.07 8.54
N ASP A 62 -9.40 0.71 9.12
CA ASP A 62 -9.46 0.16 10.48
C ASP A 62 -9.07 -1.32 10.55
N ASP A 63 -9.25 -2.07 9.46
CA ASP A 63 -9.01 -3.52 9.40
C ASP A 63 -8.19 -3.99 8.22
N CYS A 64 -7.92 -3.11 7.26
CA CYS A 64 -7.12 -3.41 6.08
C CYS A 64 -6.34 -2.16 5.65
N VAL A 65 -5.39 -2.37 4.75
CA VAL A 65 -4.78 -1.30 3.96
C VAL A 65 -5.19 -1.49 2.50
N ARG A 66 -5.91 -0.52 1.95
CA ARG A 66 -6.36 -0.55 0.56
C ARG A 66 -5.32 0.05 -0.36
N LEU A 67 -5.06 -0.61 -1.47
CA LEU A 67 -4.23 -0.13 -2.57
C LEU A 67 -5.10 0.02 -3.82
N ALA A 68 -5.08 1.19 -4.45
CA ALA A 68 -5.77 1.44 -5.70
C ALA A 68 -4.81 2.06 -6.72
N CYS A 69 -4.81 1.59 -7.97
CA CYS A 69 -4.03 2.18 -9.05
C CYS A 69 -4.75 2.09 -10.39
N MET A 70 -4.52 3.06 -11.28
CA MET A 70 -5.18 3.11 -12.58
C MET A 70 -4.42 2.36 -13.68
N THR A 71 -3.15 2.05 -13.43
CA THR A 71 -2.27 1.32 -14.35
C THR A 71 -1.54 0.20 -13.62
N PRO A 72 -0.96 -0.78 -14.33
CA PRO A 72 -0.10 -1.77 -13.71
C PRO A 72 1.04 -1.11 -12.92
N LEU A 73 1.28 -1.62 -11.71
CA LEU A 73 2.33 -1.11 -10.82
C LEU A 73 3.72 -1.39 -11.39
N SER A 74 4.63 -0.43 -11.24
CA SER A 74 6.03 -0.59 -11.62
C SER A 74 6.75 -1.59 -10.72
N ALA A 75 7.91 -2.07 -11.17
CA ALA A 75 8.72 -3.00 -10.39
C ALA A 75 9.20 -2.41 -9.06
N ALA A 76 9.51 -1.10 -9.01
CA ALA A 76 9.93 -0.41 -7.80
C ALA A 76 8.79 -0.34 -6.77
N VAL A 77 7.59 0.07 -7.20
CA VAL A 77 6.41 0.12 -6.32
C VAL A 77 6.05 -1.28 -5.82
N ARG A 78 6.10 -2.31 -6.69
CA ARG A 78 5.88 -3.71 -6.28
C ARG A 78 6.90 -4.17 -5.24
N ALA A 79 8.17 -3.78 -5.36
CA ALA A 79 9.20 -4.16 -4.39
C ALA A 79 8.91 -3.59 -2.99
N ASP A 80 8.50 -2.32 -2.91
CA ASP A 80 8.10 -1.69 -1.65
C ASP A 80 6.82 -2.33 -1.07
N LEU A 81 5.84 -2.64 -1.92
CA LEU A 81 4.61 -3.30 -1.50
C LEU A 81 4.84 -4.73 -0.99
N ARG A 82 5.83 -5.46 -1.50
CA ARG A 82 6.22 -6.78 -0.94
C ARG A 82 6.75 -6.69 0.48
N ALA A 83 7.31 -5.56 0.90
CA ALA A 83 7.75 -5.35 2.28
C ALA A 83 6.58 -5.02 3.22
N LEU A 84 5.46 -4.52 2.69
CA LEU A 84 4.31 -4.05 3.47
C LEU A 84 3.74 -5.13 4.40
N PRO A 85 3.53 -6.41 3.99
CA PRO A 85 2.99 -7.42 4.88
C PRO A 85 3.83 -7.67 6.13
N GLN A 86 5.15 -7.66 6.00
CA GLN A 86 6.04 -7.84 7.15
C GLN A 86 5.97 -6.64 8.09
N LEU A 87 5.90 -5.42 7.54
CA LEU A 87 5.71 -4.20 8.33
C LEU A 87 4.40 -4.24 9.12
N LEU A 88 3.31 -4.70 8.50
CA LEU A 88 1.99 -4.85 9.12
C LEU A 88 1.94 -5.93 10.23
N GLY A 89 3.02 -6.70 10.43
CA GLY A 89 3.09 -7.79 11.41
C GLY A 89 2.54 -9.12 10.88
N GLY A 90 2.57 -9.30 9.56
CA GLY A 90 1.88 -10.37 8.84
C GLY A 90 0.65 -9.79 8.14
N ALA A 91 0.56 -9.99 6.83
CA ALA A 91 -0.63 -9.68 6.04
C ALA A 91 -0.65 -10.52 4.76
N ARG A 92 -1.83 -10.65 4.16
CA ARG A 92 -1.97 -11.13 2.78
C ARG A 92 -2.63 -10.06 1.94
N PHE A 93 -2.15 -9.88 0.73
CA PHE A 93 -2.87 -9.07 -0.24
C PHE A 93 -3.88 -9.93 -0.98
N VAL A 94 -5.08 -9.37 -1.13
CA VAL A 94 -6.12 -9.92 -1.98
C VAL A 94 -6.52 -8.90 -3.04
N ASP A 95 -6.89 -9.35 -4.22
CA ASP A 95 -7.51 -8.50 -5.25
C ASP A 95 -9.02 -8.32 -4.99
N ASP A 96 -9.71 -7.68 -5.93
CA ASP A 96 -11.15 -7.39 -5.88
C ASP A 96 -12.03 -8.65 -5.91
N ASP A 97 -11.53 -9.74 -6.48
CA ASP A 97 -12.15 -11.07 -6.46
C ASP A 97 -11.87 -11.83 -5.14
N GLY A 98 -11.02 -11.28 -4.27
CA GLY A 98 -10.60 -11.89 -3.01
C GLY A 98 -9.50 -12.95 -3.16
N GLU A 99 -8.93 -13.06 -4.36
CA GLU A 99 -7.85 -14.00 -4.66
C GLU A 99 -6.50 -13.44 -4.20
N ALA A 100 -5.57 -14.34 -3.88
CA ALA A 100 -4.25 -13.93 -3.39
C ALA A 100 -3.48 -13.15 -4.47
N ALA A 101 -3.20 -11.88 -4.21
CA ALA A 101 -2.42 -11.03 -5.11
C ALA A 101 -0.92 -11.24 -4.87
N ALA A 102 -0.21 -11.69 -5.90
CA ALA A 102 1.24 -11.74 -5.91
C ALA A 102 1.79 -10.45 -6.55
N PHE A 103 2.46 -9.62 -5.74
CA PHE A 103 3.20 -8.45 -6.23
C PHE A 103 4.56 -8.83 -6.74
#